data_AF-A0A7Y5F653-F1
#
_entry.id   AF-A0A7Y5F653-F1
#
_cell.length_a   1.000
_cell.length_b   1.000
_cell.length_c   1.000
_cell.angle_alpha   90.00
_cell.angle_beta   90.00
_cell.angle_gamma   90.00
#
_symmetry.space_group_name_H-M   'P 1'
#
loop_
_entity.id
_entity.type
_entity.pdbx_description
1 polymer ?
#
loop_
_entity_poly.entity_id
_entity_poly.type
_entity_poly.pdbx_seq_one_letter_code
_entity_poly.pdbx_strand_id
1 'polypeptide(L)' 'MLDRFNRFLDRLSDYLVHRKGLLPILGLILVVSNLVVQFFPNSWLAETDILLHLGIIVAIIGFLLAWAL' A
#
# COMPACT_ATOMS: atom_id res chain seq x y z
N MET A 1 -9.12 22.04 9.81
CA MET A 1 -9.26 20.62 9.38
C MET A 1 -8.01 20.10 8.67
N LEU A 2 -7.27 20.94 7.93
CA LEU A 2 -6.00 20.58 7.28
C LEU A 2 -4.86 20.21 8.26
N ASP A 3 -4.80 20.81 9.46
CA ASP A 3 -3.70 20.56 10.41
C ASP A 3 -3.66 19.13 10.96
N ARG A 4 -4.79 18.42 10.98
CA ARG A 4 -4.79 16.99 11.34
C ARG A 4 -4.22 16.13 10.23
N PHE A 5 -4.47 16.50 8.98
CA PHE A 5 -3.96 15.78 7.81
C PHE A 5 -2.45 15.98 7.68
N ASN A 6 -1.95 17.22 7.87
CA ASN A 6 -0.51 17.48 7.91
C ASN A 6 0.19 16.72 9.04
N ARG A 7 -0.32 16.77 10.28
CA ARG A 7 0.31 16.02 11.38
C ARG A 7 0.26 14.50 11.20
N PHE A 8 -0.73 13.98 10.48
CA PHE A 8 -0.82 12.56 10.14
C PHE A 8 0.19 12.19 9.05
N LEU A 9 0.34 13.05 8.03
CA LEU A 9 1.37 12.94 7.01
C LEU A 9 2.78 13.06 7.61
N ASP A 10 3.02 14.00 8.52
CA ASP A 10 4.32 14.18 9.18
C ASP A 10 4.71 12.92 9.96
N ARG A 11 3.78 12.34 10.73
CA ARG A 11 4.03 11.08 11.45
C ARG A 11 4.24 9.90 10.52
N LEU A 12 3.47 9.81 9.43
CA LEU A 12 3.70 8.79 8.40
C LEU A 12 5.05 8.97 7.76
N SER A 13 5.44 10.21 7.44
CA SER A 13 6.72 10.55 6.84
C SER A 13 7.86 10.16 7.79
N ASP A 14 7.84 10.56 9.05
CA ASP A 14 8.85 10.17 10.05
C ASP A 14 8.98 8.65 10.20
N TYR A 15 7.86 7.93 10.14
CA TYR A 15 7.82 6.47 10.23
C TYR A 15 8.38 5.79 8.96
N LEU A 16 8.16 6.42 7.79
CA LEU A 16 8.66 5.97 6.49
C LEU A 16 10.13 6.33 6.28
N VAL A 17 10.59 7.48 6.80
CA VAL A 17 11.99 7.93 6.78
C VAL A 17 12.89 6.90 7.45
N HIS A 18 12.48 6.37 8.61
CA HIS A 18 13.24 5.36 9.33
C HIS A 18 13.16 3.95 8.71
N ARG A 19 12.15 3.68 7.88
CA ARG A 19 11.96 2.38 7.22
C ARG A 19 11.53 2.59 5.78
N LYS A 20 12.50 2.98 4.93
CA LYS A 20 12.38 3.33 3.49
C LYS A 20 11.81 2.23 2.56
N GLY A 21 11.01 1.30 3.06
CA GLY A 21 10.34 0.26 2.29
C GLY A 21 8.99 -0.16 2.85
N LEU A 22 8.47 0.49 3.91
CA LEU A 22 7.21 0.08 4.55
C LEU A 22 6.00 0.16 3.60
N LEU A 23 5.86 1.24 2.83
CA LEU A 23 4.78 1.36 1.85
C LEU A 23 4.89 0.34 0.71
N PRO A 24 6.07 0.16 0.07
CA PRO A 24 6.28 -0.94 -0.89
C PRO A 24 5.94 -2.31 -0.32
N ILE A 25 6.35 -2.59 0.92
CA ILE A 25 6.04 -3.85 1.62
C ILE A 25 4.53 -3.97 1.84
N LEU A 26 3.84 -2.89 2.19
CA LEU A 26 2.39 -2.90 2.37
C LEU A 26 1.66 -3.19 1.05
N GLY A 27 2.11 -2.59 -0.05
CA GLY A 27 1.62 -2.92 -1.39
C GLY A 27 1.90 -4.38 -1.79
N LEU A 28 3.07 -4.91 -1.44
CA LEU A 28 3.41 -6.31 -1.65
C LEU A 28 2.49 -7.26 -0.86
N ILE A 29 2.18 -6.93 0.40
CA ILE A 29 1.24 -7.70 1.22
C ILE A 29 -0.16 -7.72 0.57
N LEU A 30 -0.62 -6.58 0.04
CA LEU A 30 -1.89 -6.48 -0.70
C LEU A 30 -1.91 -7.39 -1.95
N VAL A 31 -0.83 -7.38 -2.74
CA VAL A 31 -0.67 -8.24 -3.91
C VAL A 31 -0.67 -9.73 -3.53
N VAL A 32 0.10 -10.10 -2.50
CA VAL A 32 0.13 -11.49 -2.00
C VAL A 32 -1.23 -11.91 -1.45
N SER A 33 -1.92 -11.01 -0.74
CA SER A 33 -3.27 -11.28 -0.25
C SER A 33 -4.28 -11.45 -1.38
N ASN A 34 -4.16 -10.69 -2.48
CA ASN A 34 -4.99 -10.91 -3.68
C ASN A 34 -4.79 -12.32 -4.24
N LEU A 35 -3.54 -12.79 -4.27
CA LEU A 35 -3.20 -14.13 -4.72
C LEU A 35 -3.84 -15.21 -3.82
N VAL A 36 -3.83 -15.00 -2.50
CA VAL A 36 -4.55 -15.89 -1.56
C VAL A 36 -6.05 -15.85 -1.82
N VAL A 37 -6.63 -14.68 -2.06
CA VAL A 37 -8.06 -14.51 -2.35
C VAL A 37 -8.47 -15.18 -3.66
N GLN A 38 -7.59 -15.23 -4.67
CA GLN A 38 -7.84 -15.94 -5.93
C GLN A 38 -8.03 -17.45 -5.78
N PHE A 39 -7.50 -18.07 -4.70
CA PHE A 39 -7.73 -19.50 -4.44
C PHE A 39 -9.14 -19.81 -3.91
N PHE A 40 -9.92 -18.79 -3.53
CA PHE A 40 -11.29 -18.97 -3.06
C PHE A 40 -12.27 -18.79 -4.23
N PRO A 41 -12.99 -19.85 -4.67
CA PRO A 41 -14.01 -19.73 -5.71
C PRO A 41 -15.19 -18.87 -5.22
N ASN A 42 -15.83 -18.11 -6.13
CA ASN A 42 -16.93 -17.16 -5.87
C ASN A 42 -16.58 -15.92 -5.02
N SER A 43 -15.32 -15.50 -5.04
CA SER A 43 -14.90 -14.22 -4.47
C SER A 43 -15.05 -13.10 -5.50
N TRP A 44 -16.03 -12.19 -5.32
CA TRP A 44 -16.15 -10.96 -6.12
C TRP A 44 -14.86 -10.11 -6.07
N LEU A 45 -14.12 -10.21 -4.97
CA LEU A 45 -12.81 -9.59 -4.78
C LEU A 45 -11.73 -10.22 -5.67
N ALA A 46 -11.83 -11.53 -5.97
CA ALA A 46 -10.94 -12.23 -6.90
C ALA A 46 -11.30 -11.94 -8.36
N GLU A 47 -12.60 -11.80 -8.68
CA GLU A 47 -13.04 -11.49 -10.05
C GLU A 47 -12.58 -10.12 -10.54
N THR A 48 -12.47 -9.17 -9.61
CA THR A 48 -12.15 -7.78 -9.92
C THR A 48 -10.68 -7.43 -9.69
N ASP A 49 -9.91 -8.31 -9.04
CA ASP A 49 -8.51 -8.11 -8.66
C ASP A 49 -8.27 -6.74 -7.98
N ILE A 50 -9.24 -6.23 -7.22
CA ILE A 50 -9.16 -4.88 -6.63
C ILE A 50 -7.99 -4.77 -5.65
N LEU A 51 -7.69 -5.83 -4.89
CA LEU A 51 -6.52 -5.85 -4.00
C LEU A 51 -5.21 -5.82 -4.78
N LEU A 52 -5.15 -6.45 -5.96
CA LEU A 52 -3.99 -6.39 -6.84
C LEU A 52 -3.74 -4.96 -7.31
N HIS A 53 -4.77 -4.31 -7.85
CA HIS A 53 -4.66 -2.94 -8.38
C HIS A 53 -4.29 -1.95 -7.28
N LEU A 54 -4.95 -2.02 -6.13
CA LEU A 54 -4.65 -1.16 -4.99
C LEU A 54 -3.23 -1.43 -4.45
N GLY A 55 -2.83 -2.70 -4.35
CA GLY A 55 -1.50 -3.10 -3.90
C GLY A 55 -0.38 -2.58 -4.80
N ILE A 56 -0.55 -2.66 -6.13
CA ILE A 56 0.41 -2.13 -7.11
C ILE A 56 0.49 -0.61 -7.00
N ILE A 57 -0.64 0.11 -6.92
CA ILE A 57 -0.65 1.57 -6.78
C ILE A 57 0.09 1.98 -5.50
N VAL A 58 -0.22 1.34 -4.37
CA VAL A 58 0.44 1.61 -3.08
C VAL A 58 1.94 1.28 -3.15
N ALA A 59 2.33 0.19 -3.81
CA ALA A 59 3.72 -0.19 -3.98
C ALA A 59 4.50 0.84 -4.82
N ILE A 60 3.91 1.31 -5.92
CA ILE A 60 4.52 2.33 -6.80
C ILE A 60 4.67 3.65 -6.05
N ILE A 61 3.61 4.13 -5.39
CA ILE A 61 3.67 5.35 -4.57
C ILE A 61 4.73 5.19 -3.48
N GLY A 62 4.79 4.02 -2.85
CA GLY A 62 5.80 3.68 -1.86
C GLY A 62 7.23 3.75 -2.38
N PHE A 63 7.48 3.23 -3.58
CA PHE A 63 8.78 3.26 -4.22
C PHE A 63 9.18 4.70 -4.56
N LEU A 64 8.25 5.48 -5.11
CA LEU A 64 8.47 6.89 -5.42
C LEU A 64 8.80 7.70 -4.17
N LEU A 65 8.07 7.48 -3.07
CA LEU A 65 8.33 8.15 -1.78
C LEU A 65 9.66 7.72 -1.15
N ALA A 66 10.02 6.44 -1.25
CA ALA A 66 11.31 5.94 -0.76
C ALA A 66 12.51 6.51 -1.53
N TRP A 67 12.31 6.89 -2.80
CA TRP A 67 13.33 7.53 -3.64
C TRP A 67 13.40 9.05 -3.44
N ALA A 68 12.26 9.69 -3.17
CA ALA A 68 12.17 11.14 -2.99
C ALA A 68 12.72 11.63 -1.63
N LEU A 69 13.02 10.72 -0.71
CA LEU A 69 13.35 10.99 0.69
C LEU A 69 14.65 10.29 1.11
#